data_AF-A0A9W4K961-F1
#
_entry.id   AF-A0A9W4K961-F1
#
_cell.length_a   1.000
_cell.length_b   1.000
_cell.length_c   1.000
_cell.angle_alpha   90.00
_cell.angle_beta   90.00
_cell.angle_gamma   90.00
#
_symmetry.space_group_name_H-M   'P 1'
#
loop_
_entity.id
_entity.type
_entity.pdbx_description
1 polymer ?
#
loop_
_entity_poly.entity_id
_entity_poly.type
_entity_poly.pdbx_seq_one_letter_code
_entity_poly.pdbx_strand_id
1 'polypeptide(L)'
;MPPSNIGAKATAVVAGSFLTGAMVCLSGVVIPVFLDTDTDATHLLRQWVRVYHYGHIYMPAICVATCGLYGYIALNCVQRRTYMLAGLCTFTMVPFTWIFMAPTNNDLFHLDGLSTLSSIELESVQGIVIRWSWLHLFRCLFPMAGALLGFSRLLQDLGV
;
A
#
# COMPACT_ATOMS: atom_id res chain seq x y z
N MET A 1 -35.82 -4.40 5.02
CA MET A 1 -34.37 -4.36 4.70
C MET A 1 -33.61 -4.53 5.99
N PRO A 2 -32.54 -5.34 6.06
CA PRO A 2 -31.69 -5.35 7.25
C PRO A 2 -31.16 -3.93 7.48
N PRO A 3 -31.07 -3.47 8.75
CA PRO A 3 -30.55 -2.15 9.06
C PRO A 3 -29.16 -2.01 8.47
N SER A 4 -28.87 -0.84 7.90
CA SER A 4 -27.56 -0.58 7.32
C SER A 4 -26.51 -0.75 8.41
N ASN A 5 -25.60 -1.71 8.27
CA ASN A 5 -24.57 -1.98 9.28
C ASN A 5 -23.50 -0.88 9.22
N ILE A 6 -23.78 0.24 9.89
CA ILE A 6 -22.89 1.41 9.98
C ILE A 6 -21.53 0.99 10.54
N GLY A 7 -21.50 0.05 11.49
CA GLY A 7 -20.27 -0.51 12.04
C GLY A 7 -19.37 -1.11 10.95
N ALA A 8 -19.91 -1.99 10.11
CA ALA A 8 -19.14 -2.59 9.01
C ALA A 8 -18.61 -1.53 8.02
N LYS A 9 -19.43 -0.53 7.68
CA LYS A 9 -19.04 0.57 6.78
C LYS A 9 -17.91 1.42 7.37
N ALA A 10 -18.04 1.82 8.63
CA ALA A 10 -17.02 2.58 9.35
C ALA A 10 -15.72 1.79 9.47
N THR A 11 -15.79 0.50 9.82
CA THR A 11 -14.61 -0.38 9.87
C THR A 11 -13.91 -0.48 8.52
N ALA A 12 -14.65 -0.60 7.41
CA ALA A 12 -14.06 -0.64 6.07
C ALA A 12 -13.29 0.65 5.74
N VAL A 13 -13.88 1.81 6.05
CA VAL A 13 -13.23 3.12 5.85
C VAL A 13 -11.98 3.25 6.70
N VAL A 14 -12.07 2.93 8.00
CA VAL A 14 -10.93 3.00 8.92
C VAL A 14 -9.80 2.06 8.48
N ALA A 15 -10.11 0.83 8.08
CA ALA A 15 -9.11 -0.12 7.60
C ALA A 15 -8.42 0.37 6.31
N GLY A 16 -9.17 0.95 5.38
CA GLY A 16 -8.63 1.58 4.16
C GLY A 16 -7.73 2.77 4.47
N SER A 17 -8.18 3.69 5.34
CA SER A 17 -7.39 4.85 5.78
C SER A 17 -6.12 4.44 6.52
N PHE A 18 -6.20 3.44 7.39
CA PHE A 18 -5.03 2.90 8.10
C PHE A 18 -4.01 2.29 7.13
N LEU A 19 -4.47 1.50 6.15
CA LEU A 19 -3.62 0.95 5.09
C LEU A 19 -2.88 2.07 4.33
N THR A 20 -3.61 3.09 3.88
CA THR A 20 -3.01 4.25 3.22
C THR A 20 -1.98 4.94 4.09
N GLY A 21 -2.30 5.24 5.36
CA GLY A 21 -1.39 5.91 6.27
C GLY A 21 -0.11 5.11 6.53
N ALA A 22 -0.24 3.81 6.78
CA ALA A 22 0.90 2.91 6.95
C ALA A 22 1.79 2.86 5.69
N MET A 23 1.17 2.81 4.50
CA MET A 23 1.90 2.81 3.23
C MET A 23 2.62 4.14 2.95
N VAL A 24 1.95 5.28 3.13
CA VAL A 24 2.55 6.60 2.93
C VAL A 24 3.71 6.83 3.91
N CYS A 25 3.62 6.32 5.15
CA CYS A 25 4.71 6.40 6.12
C CYS A 25 6.01 5.75 5.61
N LEU A 26 5.93 4.63 4.88
CA LEU A 26 7.12 4.01 4.31
C LEU A 26 7.86 4.95 3.36
N SER A 27 7.17 5.50 2.37
CA SER A 27 7.78 6.38 1.35
C SER A 27 8.09 7.78 1.88
N GLY A 28 7.29 8.28 2.83
CA GLY A 28 7.37 9.65 3.34
C GLY A 28 8.29 9.82 4.54
N VAL A 29 8.62 8.74 5.26
CA VAL A 29 9.46 8.79 6.47
C VAL A 29 10.56 7.74 6.42
N VAL A 30 10.21 6.46 6.27
CA VAL A 30 11.18 5.35 6.39
C VAL A 30 12.25 5.41 5.31
N ILE A 31 11.86 5.55 4.03
CA ILE A 31 12.83 5.62 2.93
C ILE A 31 13.75 6.86 3.02
N PRO A 32 13.24 8.08 3.29
CA PRO A 32 14.10 9.23 3.54
C PRO A 32 15.12 9.00 4.67
N VAL A 33 14.73 8.36 5.78
CA VAL A 33 15.66 8.03 6.87
C VAL A 33 16.76 7.10 6.38
N PHE A 34 16.45 6.07 5.58
CA PHE A 34 17.46 5.16 5.04
C PHE A 34 18.42 5.92 4.12
N LEU A 35 17.90 6.71 3.19
CA LEU A 35 18.70 7.47 2.23
C LEU A 35 19.63 8.49 2.90
N ASP A 36 19.23 9.06 4.03
CA ASP A 36 19.99 10.08 4.77
C ASP A 36 21.02 9.47 5.74
N THR A 37 20.73 8.28 6.30
CA THR A 37 21.56 7.68 7.36
C THR A 37 22.48 6.56 6.90
N ASP A 38 22.17 5.89 5.77
CA ASP A 38 22.99 4.80 5.27
C ASP A 38 24.24 5.31 4.53
N THR A 39 25.40 4.86 5.00
CA THR A 39 26.71 5.18 4.38
C THR A 39 27.27 4.04 3.54
N ASP A 40 26.58 2.90 3.48
CA ASP A 40 27.01 1.69 2.76
C ASP A 40 25.85 1.04 2.00
N ALA A 41 26.12 0.61 0.76
CA ALA A 41 25.14 0.03 -0.14
C ALA A 41 24.50 -1.25 0.40
N THR A 42 25.30 -2.10 1.05
CA THR A 42 24.83 -3.37 1.61
C THR A 42 23.86 -3.13 2.76
N HIS A 43 24.15 -2.14 3.61
CA HIS A 43 23.26 -1.79 4.71
C HIS A 43 21.91 -1.24 4.21
N LEU A 44 21.94 -0.31 3.24
CA LEU A 44 20.73 0.24 2.61
C LEU A 44 19.86 -0.85 1.95
N LEU A 45 20.48 -1.77 1.20
CA LEU A 45 19.78 -2.90 0.59
C LEU A 45 19.10 -3.78 1.64
N ARG A 46 19.82 -4.15 2.69
CA ARG A 46 19.26 -4.97 3.78
C ARG A 46 18.08 -4.30 4.47
N GLN A 47 18.18 -2.99 4.74
CA GLN A 47 17.07 -2.24 5.34
C GLN A 47 15.84 -2.22 4.43
N TRP A 48 16.03 -1.92 3.14
CA TRP A 48 14.95 -1.96 2.16
C TRP A 48 14.32 -3.35 2.03
N VAL A 49 15.14 -4.42 1.96
CA VAL A 49 14.66 -5.81 1.89
C VAL A 49 13.81 -6.16 3.11
N ARG A 50 14.17 -5.68 4.30
CA ARG A 50 13.37 -5.88 5.51
C ARG A 50 12.07 -5.10 5.48
N VAL A 51 12.07 -3.85 5.00
CA VAL A 51 10.84 -3.08 4.79
C VAL A 51 9.91 -3.78 3.81
N TYR A 52 10.43 -4.27 2.69
CA TYR A 52 9.64 -5.07 1.75
C TYR A 52 9.10 -6.35 2.41
N HIS A 53 9.93 -7.06 3.17
CA HIS A 53 9.55 -8.30 3.84
C HIS A 53 8.33 -8.10 4.74
N TYR A 54 8.30 -7.07 5.57
CA TYR A 54 7.12 -6.81 6.40
C TYR A 54 5.96 -6.20 5.59
N GLY A 55 6.26 -5.31 4.65
CA GLY A 55 5.27 -4.65 3.81
C GLY A 55 4.43 -5.63 2.98
N HIS A 56 5.06 -6.59 2.29
CA HIS A 56 4.37 -7.56 1.44
C HIS A 56 3.56 -8.61 2.22
N ILE A 57 3.78 -8.74 3.53
CA ILE A 57 2.97 -9.62 4.40
C ILE A 57 1.76 -8.85 4.93
N TYR A 58 1.99 -7.73 5.62
CA TYR A 58 0.91 -7.04 6.34
C TYR A 58 0.00 -6.23 5.42
N MET A 59 0.55 -5.50 4.44
CA MET A 59 -0.24 -4.55 3.64
C MET A 59 -1.23 -5.27 2.71
N PRO A 60 -0.85 -6.36 2.00
CA PRO A 60 -1.82 -7.15 1.24
C PRO A 60 -2.88 -7.81 2.10
N ALA A 61 -2.54 -8.26 3.32
CA ALA A 61 -3.53 -8.82 4.24
C ALA A 61 -4.60 -7.79 4.63
N ILE A 62 -4.19 -6.56 4.97
CA ILE A 62 -5.13 -5.46 5.26
C ILE A 62 -5.91 -5.07 4.01
N CYS A 63 -5.28 -5.05 2.82
CA CYS A 63 -5.98 -4.81 1.56
C CYS A 63 -7.09 -5.84 1.32
N VAL A 64 -6.81 -7.14 1.48
CA VAL A 64 -7.79 -8.21 1.32
C VAL A 64 -8.91 -8.08 2.34
N ALA A 65 -8.59 -7.80 3.60
CA ALA A 65 -9.59 -7.58 4.65
C ALA A 65 -10.51 -6.40 4.31
N THR A 66 -9.95 -5.25 3.90
CA THR A 66 -10.70 -4.06 3.49
C THR A 66 -11.59 -4.33 2.27
N CYS A 67 -11.07 -5.01 1.24
CA CYS A 67 -11.86 -5.42 0.08
C CYS A 67 -13.00 -6.39 0.47
N GLY A 68 -12.73 -7.33 1.38
CA GLY A 68 -13.72 -8.24 1.93
C GLY A 68 -14.85 -7.52 2.67
N LEU A 69 -14.51 -6.50 3.47
CA LEU A 69 -15.50 -5.64 4.14
C LEU A 69 -16.37 -4.89 3.12
N TYR A 70 -15.77 -4.27 2.10
CA TYR A 70 -16.52 -3.62 1.04
C TYR A 70 -17.41 -4.60 0.25
N GLY A 71 -16.93 -5.81 -0.01
CA GLY A 71 -17.72 -6.88 -0.62
C GLY A 71 -18.91 -7.30 0.24
N TYR A 72 -18.69 -7.52 1.54
CA TYR A 72 -19.74 -7.82 2.50
C TYR A 72 -20.80 -6.71 2.55
N ILE A 73 -20.39 -5.45 2.61
CA ILE A 73 -21.33 -4.31 2.59
C ILE A 73 -22.12 -4.29 1.28
N ALA A 74 -21.45 -4.48 0.14
CA ALA A 74 -22.08 -4.47 -1.18
C ALA A 74 -23.13 -5.59 -1.36
N LEU A 75 -22.95 -6.73 -0.71
CA LEU A 75 -23.94 -7.82 -0.70
C LEU A 75 -25.17 -7.51 0.16
N ASN A 76 -25.05 -6.60 1.12
CA ASN A 76 -26.07 -6.33 2.14
C ASN A 76 -26.70 -4.93 2.05
N CYS A 77 -26.37 -4.13 1.03
CA CYS A 77 -26.92 -2.78 0.84
C CYS A 77 -27.46 -2.55 -0.58
N VAL A 78 -28.49 -1.69 -0.70
CA VAL A 78 -29.07 -1.33 -1.99
C VAL A 78 -28.07 -0.53 -2.84
N GLN A 79 -27.33 0.38 -2.19
CA GLN A 79 -26.33 1.24 -2.85
C GLN A 79 -24.95 0.59 -2.93
N ARG A 80 -24.92 -0.63 -3.46
CA ARG A 80 -23.72 -1.48 -3.57
C ARG A 80 -22.62 -0.92 -4.47
N ARG A 81 -22.97 -0.11 -5.49
CA ARG A 81 -22.04 0.34 -6.54
C ARG A 81 -20.84 1.11 -5.97
N THR A 82 -21.07 2.07 -5.07
CA THR A 82 -19.98 2.88 -4.51
C THR A 82 -19.04 2.07 -3.62
N TYR A 83 -19.58 1.16 -2.83
CA TYR A 83 -18.76 0.25 -2.01
C TYR A 83 -17.98 -0.75 -2.86
N MET A 84 -18.56 -1.26 -3.95
CA MET A 84 -17.82 -2.08 -4.93
C MET A 84 -16.68 -1.30 -5.58
N LEU A 85 -16.92 -0.04 -5.97
CA LEU A 85 -15.88 0.83 -6.53
C LEU A 85 -14.78 1.11 -5.50
N ALA A 86 -15.13 1.35 -4.23
CA ALA A 86 -14.16 1.55 -3.16
C ALA A 86 -13.24 0.32 -2.97
N GLY A 87 -13.84 -0.88 -2.94
CA GLY A 87 -13.10 -2.14 -2.91
C GLY A 87 -12.23 -2.35 -4.14
N LEU A 88 -12.76 -2.05 -5.34
CA LEU A 88 -12.01 -2.19 -6.59
C LEU A 88 -10.80 -1.24 -6.65
N CYS A 89 -10.99 0.04 -6.31
CA CYS A 89 -9.91 1.02 -6.22
C CYS A 89 -8.82 0.57 -5.25
N THR A 90 -9.20 0.05 -4.07
CA THR A 90 -8.25 -0.50 -3.10
C THR A 90 -7.49 -1.68 -3.70
N PHE A 91 -8.20 -2.63 -4.32
CA PHE A 91 -7.62 -3.82 -4.92
C PHE A 91 -6.65 -3.51 -6.08
N THR A 92 -6.88 -2.43 -6.85
CA THR A 92 -6.03 -2.03 -7.99
C THR A 92 -4.57 -1.85 -7.62
N MET A 93 -4.24 -1.61 -6.35
CA MET A 93 -2.85 -1.54 -5.90
C MET A 93 -2.07 -2.85 -6.15
N VAL A 94 -2.75 -4.00 -6.17
CA VAL A 94 -2.14 -5.33 -6.37
C VAL A 94 -1.64 -5.51 -7.81
N PRO A 95 -2.48 -5.40 -8.86
CA PRO A 95 -1.98 -5.48 -10.23
C PRO A 95 -1.00 -4.35 -10.56
N PHE A 96 -1.15 -3.16 -9.98
CA PHE A 96 -0.14 -2.10 -10.12
C PHE A 96 1.25 -2.55 -9.62
N THR A 97 1.30 -3.24 -8.47
CA THR A 97 2.55 -3.75 -7.91
C THR A 97 3.23 -4.72 -8.87
N TRP A 98 2.47 -5.67 -9.42
CA TRP A 98 3.04 -6.68 -10.32
C TRP A 98 3.51 -6.10 -11.65
N ILE A 99 2.78 -5.14 -12.21
CA ILE A 99 3.09 -4.57 -13.52
C ILE A 99 4.22 -3.54 -13.44
N PHE A 100 4.16 -2.63 -12.47
CA PHE A 100 5.04 -1.45 -12.44
C PHE A 100 6.14 -1.53 -11.39
N MET A 101 5.89 -2.18 -10.24
CA MET A 101 6.87 -2.23 -9.14
C MET A 101 7.75 -3.47 -9.15
N ALA A 102 7.24 -4.62 -9.62
CA ALA A 102 7.98 -5.88 -9.61
C ALA A 102 9.36 -5.80 -10.27
N PRO A 103 9.57 -5.12 -11.42
CA PRO A 103 10.90 -4.96 -11.99
C PRO A 103 11.87 -4.25 -11.02
N THR A 104 11.44 -3.15 -10.41
CA THR A 104 12.26 -2.40 -9.45
C THR A 104 12.55 -3.21 -8.19
N ASN A 105 11.57 -3.98 -7.70
CA ASN A 105 11.78 -4.87 -6.55
C ASN A 105 12.82 -5.95 -6.86
N ASN A 106 12.73 -6.55 -8.05
CA ASN A 106 13.64 -7.61 -8.48
C ASN A 106 15.07 -7.09 -8.65
N ASP A 107 15.25 -5.86 -9.16
CA ASP A 107 16.56 -5.21 -9.24
C ASP A 107 17.19 -5.09 -7.84
N LEU A 108 16.44 -4.63 -6.84
CA LEU A 108 16.93 -4.48 -5.47
C LEU A 108 17.24 -5.83 -4.81
N PHE A 109 16.42 -6.86 -5.03
CA PHE A 109 16.72 -8.21 -4.54
C PHE A 109 17.97 -8.81 -5.19
N HIS A 110 18.16 -8.58 -6.49
CA HIS A 110 19.34 -9.04 -7.20
C HIS A 110 20.61 -8.37 -6.65
N LEU A 111 20.57 -7.06 -6.41
CA LEU A 111 21.68 -6.33 -5.81
C LEU A 111 21.96 -6.77 -4.36
N ASP A 112 20.95 -7.04 -3.54
CA ASP A 112 21.14 -7.58 -2.18
C ASP A 112 21.89 -8.92 -2.21
N GLY A 113 21.56 -9.81 -3.14
CA GLY A 113 22.29 -11.06 -3.34
C GLY A 113 23.76 -10.87 -3.72
N LEU A 114 24.04 -9.91 -4.60
CA LEU A 114 25.41 -9.60 -5.06
C LEU A 114 26.25 -8.83 -4.04
N SER A 115 25.63 -8.10 -3.11
CA SER A 115 26.31 -7.26 -2.12
C SER A 115 27.31 -8.01 -1.24
N THR A 116 27.13 -9.34 -1.11
CA THR A 116 28.04 -10.22 -0.37
C THR A 116 29.27 -10.66 -1.17
N LEU A 117 29.25 -10.47 -2.49
CA LEU A 117 30.25 -10.98 -3.43
C LEU A 117 31.08 -9.86 -4.07
N SER A 118 30.53 -8.66 -4.20
CA SER A 118 31.20 -7.51 -4.81
C SER A 118 30.80 -6.20 -4.15
N SER A 119 31.69 -5.20 -4.25
CA SER A 119 31.38 -3.83 -3.85
C SER A 119 30.36 -3.22 -4.80
N ILE A 120 29.22 -2.81 -4.27
CA ILE A 120 28.17 -2.09 -5.00
C ILE A 120 28.28 -0.61 -4.64
N GLU A 121 28.15 0.25 -5.64
CA GLU A 121 28.14 1.70 -5.43
C GLU A 121 26.84 2.14 -4.75
N LEU A 122 26.97 2.91 -3.66
CA LEU A 122 25.83 3.40 -2.87
C LEU A 122 24.88 4.26 -3.70
N GLU A 123 25.40 5.17 -4.52
CA GLU A 123 24.60 6.08 -5.36
C GLU A 123 23.70 5.31 -6.33
N SER A 124 24.23 4.24 -6.93
CA SER A 124 23.48 3.33 -7.80
C SER A 124 22.30 2.68 -7.06
N VAL A 125 22.49 2.23 -5.81
CA VAL A 125 21.40 1.66 -4.98
C VAL A 125 20.38 2.73 -4.58
N GLN A 126 20.84 3.90 -4.14
CA GLN A 126 19.98 5.02 -3.76
C GLN A 126 19.05 5.43 -4.91
N GLY A 127 19.54 5.49 -6.14
CA GLY A 127 18.73 5.79 -7.32
C GLY A 127 17.56 4.82 -7.51
N ILE A 128 17.79 3.52 -7.31
CA ILE A 128 16.75 2.49 -7.44
C ILE A 128 15.75 2.58 -6.26
N VAL A 129 16.23 2.82 -5.04
CA VAL A 129 15.37 3.03 -3.86
C VAL A 129 14.49 4.28 -4.01
N ILE A 130 15.02 5.37 -4.57
CA ILE A 130 14.24 6.58 -4.89
C ILE A 130 13.17 6.27 -5.93
N ARG A 131 13.51 5.57 -7.01
CA ARG A 131 12.55 5.12 -8.03
C ARG A 131 11.44 4.26 -7.40
N TRP A 132 11.82 3.33 -6.53
CA TRP A 132 10.88 2.51 -5.79
C TRP A 132 9.94 3.35 -4.93
N SER A 133 10.48 4.34 -4.20
CA SER A 133 9.70 5.21 -3.33
C SER A 133 8.62 5.98 -4.08
N TRP A 134 8.95 6.51 -5.27
CA TRP A 134 7.99 7.20 -6.14
C TRP A 134 6.88 6.28 -6.65
N LEU A 135 7.24 5.08 -7.14
CA LEU A 135 6.25 4.09 -7.56
C LEU A 135 5.36 3.65 -6.39
N HIS A 136 5.95 3.46 -5.21
CA HIS A 136 5.23 3.09 -4.00
C HIS A 136 4.28 4.20 -3.54
N LEU A 137 4.68 5.48 -3.63
CA LEU A 137 3.83 6.61 -3.31
C LEU A 137 2.62 6.68 -4.26
N PHE A 138 2.83 6.46 -5.56
CA PHE A 138 1.73 6.35 -6.52
C PHE A 138 0.80 5.17 -6.19
N ARG A 139 1.36 4.03 -5.77
CA ARG A 139 0.57 2.88 -5.30
C ARG A 139 -0.33 3.23 -4.11
N CYS A 140 0.06 4.17 -3.25
CA CYS A 140 -0.75 4.60 -2.11
C CYS A 140 -2.05 5.31 -2.49
N LEU A 141 -2.14 5.83 -3.72
CA LEU A 141 -3.34 6.52 -4.20
C LEU A 141 -4.54 5.58 -4.36
N PHE A 142 -4.30 4.30 -4.59
CA PHE A 142 -5.34 3.28 -4.78
C PHE A 142 -6.19 3.02 -3.52
N PRO A 143 -5.61 2.59 -2.37
CA PRO A 143 -6.36 2.46 -1.13
C PRO A 143 -6.89 3.82 -0.64
N MET A 144 -6.21 4.93 -0.94
CA MET A 144 -6.69 6.27 -0.58
C MET A 144 -8.00 6.62 -1.31
N ALA A 145 -8.05 6.40 -2.63
CA ALA A 145 -9.26 6.58 -3.41
C ALA A 145 -10.39 5.67 -2.91
N GLY A 146 -10.07 4.42 -2.57
CA GLY A 146 -11.01 3.50 -1.95
C GLY A 146 -11.60 4.02 -0.64
N ALA A 147 -10.75 4.47 0.27
CA ALA A 147 -11.16 5.05 1.55
C ALA A 147 -12.03 6.30 1.38
N LEU A 148 -11.66 7.20 0.47
CA LEU A 148 -12.43 8.42 0.17
C LEU A 148 -13.81 8.11 -0.40
N LEU A 149 -13.92 7.16 -1.34
CA LEU A 149 -15.19 6.71 -1.89
C LEU A 149 -16.08 6.07 -0.82
N GLY A 150 -15.50 5.20 0.00
CA GLY A 150 -16.21 4.57 1.12
C GLY A 150 -16.69 5.58 2.15
N PHE A 151 -15.86 6.56 2.49
CA PHE A 151 -16.17 7.61 3.45
C PHE A 151 -17.27 8.54 2.93
N SER A 152 -17.15 9.02 1.70
CA SER A 152 -18.17 9.85 1.05
C SER A 152 -19.54 9.16 1.04
N ARG A 153 -19.56 7.84 0.76
CA ARG A 153 -20.80 7.07 0.79
C ARG A 153 -21.33 6.88 2.21
N LEU A 154 -20.47 6.66 3.19
CA LEU A 154 -20.85 6.55 4.59
C LEU A 154 -21.53 7.83 5.08
N LEU A 155 -20.99 9.01 4.75
CA LEU A 155 -21.61 10.30 5.08
C LEU A 155 -23.01 10.45 4.47
N GLN A 156 -23.17 10.12 3.19
CA GLN A 156 -24.48 10.10 2.52
C GLN A 156 -25.47 9.14 3.20
N ASP A 157 -25.01 7.97 3.65
CA ASP A 157 -25.84 7.00 4.36
C ASP A 157 -26.23 7.49 5.78
N LEU A 158 -25.47 8.41 6.37
CA LEU A 158 -25.75 9.06 7.66
C LEU A 158 -26.57 10.35 7.51
N GLY A 159 -26.77 10.86 6.30
CA GLY A 159 -27.51 12.10 6.04
C GLY A 159 -26.75 13.38 6.41
N VAL A 160 -25.42 13.33 6.45
CA VAL A 160 -24.51 14.46 6.72
C VAL A 160 -23.65 14.79 5.51
#